data_AF-A0A8S0FJ67-F1
#
_entry.id   AF-A0A8S0FJ67-F1
#
_cell.length_a   1.000
_cell.length_b   1.000
_cell.length_c   1.000
_cell.angle_alpha   90.00
_cell.angle_beta   90.00
_cell.angle_gamma   90.00
#
_symmetry.space_group_name_H-M   'P 1'
#
loop_
_entity.id
_entity.type
_entity.pdbx_description
1 polymer ?
#
loop_
_entity_poly.entity_id
_entity_poly.type
_entity_poly.pdbx_seq_one_letter_code
_entity_poly.pdbx_strand_id
1 'polypeptide(L)'
;MLPPVSRLTADQTQYHFLSGFTAKLAGTERGITEPTPTFSACFGAAFLSLHPTQYAEVLVKRMQAAGAQAYLVNTGWNGTGKRISIKDTRAIIDAILNGSHG
;
A
#
# COMPACT_ATOMS: atom_id res chain seq x y z
N MET A 1 -5.30 -3.49 -13.27
CA MET A 1 -4.05 -2.79 -12.93
C MET A 1 -4.37 -1.70 -11.91
N LEU A 2 -3.50 -1.41 -10.92
CA LEU A 2 -3.80 -0.39 -9.90
C LEU A 2 -3.65 1.02 -10.47
N PRO A 3 -4.60 1.94 -10.22
CA PRO A 3 -4.45 3.36 -10.55
C PRO A 3 -3.29 3.99 -9.75
N PRO A 4 -2.77 5.17 -10.16
CA PRO A 4 -1.69 5.85 -9.45
C PRO A 4 -2.01 6.14 -7.98
N VAL A 5 -3.27 6.50 -7.69
CA VAL A 5 -3.80 6.71 -6.34
C VAL A 5 -5.27 6.32 -6.28
N SER A 6 -5.71 5.79 -5.15
CA SER A 6 -7.12 5.56 -4.83
C SER A 6 -7.40 5.89 -3.38
N ARG A 7 -8.43 6.69 -3.11
CA ARG A 7 -9.00 6.84 -1.77
C ARG A 7 -9.82 5.61 -1.44
N LEU A 8 -9.52 4.96 -0.33
CA LEU A 8 -10.14 3.69 0.06
C LEU A 8 -11.32 3.92 1.00
N THR A 9 -12.35 3.08 0.88
CA THR A 9 -13.35 2.91 1.96
C THR A 9 -12.74 2.13 3.14
N ALA A 10 -13.43 2.10 4.28
CA ALA A 10 -12.99 1.33 5.43
C ALA A 10 -12.81 -0.17 5.11
N ASP A 11 -13.74 -0.76 4.36
CA ASP A 11 -13.68 -2.17 3.97
C ASP A 11 -12.54 -2.45 2.99
N GLN A 12 -12.35 -1.55 2.01
CA GLN A 12 -11.22 -1.64 1.09
C GLN A 12 -9.88 -1.49 1.82
N THR A 13 -9.82 -0.64 2.84
CA THR A 13 -8.61 -0.46 3.66
C THR A 13 -8.23 -1.76 4.34
N GLN A 14 -9.20 -2.43 4.99
CA GLN A 14 -8.98 -3.74 5.59
C GLN A 14 -8.55 -4.79 4.57
N TYR A 15 -9.27 -4.87 3.44
CA TYR A 15 -8.99 -5.82 2.38
C TYR A 15 -7.57 -5.66 1.83
N HIS A 16 -7.16 -4.44 1.48
CA HIS A 16 -5.83 -4.16 0.93
C HIS A 16 -4.73 -4.33 1.98
N PHE A 17 -4.98 -3.97 3.24
CA PHE A 17 -4.02 -4.17 4.33
C PHE A 17 -3.77 -5.66 4.61
N LEU A 18 -4.83 -6.48 4.63
CA LEU A 18 -4.71 -7.93 4.83
C LEU A 18 -4.09 -8.62 3.61
N SER A 19 -4.47 -8.20 2.40
CA SER A 19 -3.89 -8.74 1.17
C SER A 19 -2.41 -8.39 1.05
N GLY A 20 -2.06 -7.13 1.32
CA GLY A 20 -0.69 -6.64 1.25
C GLY A 20 -0.02 -6.88 -0.11
N PHE A 21 -0.79 -6.70 -1.19
CA PHE A 21 -0.28 -6.87 -2.54
C PHE A 21 0.81 -5.83 -2.84
N THR A 22 2.02 -6.31 -3.10
CA THR A 22 3.19 -5.49 -3.41
C THR A 22 4.16 -6.27 -4.30
N ALA A 23 5.32 -5.71 -4.60
CA ALA A 23 6.41 -6.43 -5.26
C ALA A 23 7.61 -6.54 -4.32
N LYS A 24 8.23 -7.73 -4.25
CA LYS A 24 9.57 -7.87 -3.70
C LYS A 24 10.55 -7.27 -4.70
N LEU A 25 11.32 -6.27 -4.26
CA LEU A 25 12.34 -5.65 -5.11
C LEU A 25 13.67 -6.40 -4.98
N ALA A 26 14.51 -6.26 -6.01
CA ALA A 26 15.84 -6.84 -6.01
C ALA A 26 16.64 -6.38 -4.77
N GLY A 27 17.29 -7.34 -4.09
CA GLY A 27 18.18 -7.06 -2.96
C GLY A 27 17.53 -7.01 -1.56
N THR A 28 16.21 -7.12 -1.43
CA THR A 28 15.55 -7.19 -0.10
C THR A 28 15.54 -8.58 0.51
N GLU A 29 15.64 -9.63 -0.33
CA GLU A 29 15.75 -11.04 0.08
C GLU A 29 16.79 -11.74 -0.78
N ARG A 30 17.52 -12.72 -0.21
CA ARG A 30 18.52 -13.51 -0.96
C ARG A 30 17.84 -14.24 -2.12
N GLY A 31 18.32 -13.99 -3.35
CA GLY A 31 17.83 -14.65 -4.56
C GLY A 31 16.80 -13.88 -5.39
N ILE A 32 16.36 -12.70 -4.95
CA ILE A 32 15.46 -11.85 -5.75
C ILE A 32 16.29 -10.88 -6.60
N THR A 33 16.26 -11.06 -7.92
CA THR A 33 16.97 -10.22 -8.91
C THR A 33 16.02 -9.37 -9.75
N GLU A 34 14.75 -9.77 -9.87
CA GLU A 34 13.71 -9.04 -10.59
C GLU A 34 12.48 -8.79 -9.71
N PRO A 35 11.71 -7.71 -9.98
CA PRO A 35 10.49 -7.39 -9.22
C PRO A 35 9.48 -8.55 -9.29
N THR A 36 9.23 -9.20 -8.15
CA THR A 36 8.32 -10.35 -8.09
C THR A 36 7.05 -9.95 -7.35
N PRO A 37 5.85 -10.03 -7.97
CA PRO A 37 4.59 -9.79 -7.28
C PRO A 37 4.42 -10.72 -6.08
N THR A 38 3.97 -10.18 -4.95
CA THR A 38 3.75 -10.95 -3.73
C THR A 38 2.57 -10.41 -2.93
N PHE A 39 1.98 -11.27 -2.11
CA PHE A 39 1.02 -10.89 -1.09
C PHE A 39 1.73 -11.00 0.26
N SER A 40 2.04 -9.86 0.86
CA SER A 40 2.71 -9.77 2.16
C SER A 40 1.73 -9.13 3.14
N ALA A 41 0.96 -9.95 3.86
CA ALA A 41 -0.05 -9.49 4.81
C ALA A 41 0.48 -8.36 5.71
N CYS A 42 -0.36 -7.34 5.93
CA CYS A 42 -0.02 -6.10 6.64
C CYS A 42 1.19 -5.34 6.04
N PHE A 43 1.54 -5.60 4.78
CA PHE A 43 2.74 -5.14 4.08
C PHE A 43 4.07 -5.55 4.76
N GLY A 44 4.04 -6.56 5.64
CA GLY A 44 5.17 -6.91 6.50
C GLY A 44 5.11 -8.32 7.07
N ALA A 45 4.55 -9.28 6.32
CA ALA A 45 4.29 -10.64 6.79
C ALA A 45 5.50 -11.32 7.44
N ALA A 46 6.71 -11.06 6.92
CA ALA A 46 7.96 -11.61 7.45
C ALA A 46 8.27 -11.23 8.92
N PHE A 47 7.60 -10.21 9.46
CA PHE A 47 7.81 -9.69 10.80
C PHE A 47 6.63 -9.91 11.75
N LEU A 48 5.53 -10.52 11.27
CA LEU A 48 4.33 -10.70 12.09
C LEU A 48 4.48 -11.90 13.02
N SER A 49 4.31 -11.68 14.32
CA SER A 49 4.29 -12.75 15.33
C SER A 49 2.87 -13.21 15.71
N LEU A 50 1.84 -12.57 15.15
CA LEU A 50 0.42 -12.84 15.42
C LEU A 50 -0.33 -13.00 14.09
N HIS A 51 -1.58 -13.47 14.16
CA HIS A 51 -2.42 -13.57 12.97
C HIS A 51 -2.71 -12.16 12.38
N PRO A 52 -2.60 -11.96 11.05
CA PRO A 52 -2.77 -10.64 10.40
C PRO A 52 -4.05 -9.89 10.75
N THR A 53 -5.15 -10.61 11.02
CA THR A 53 -6.44 -10.00 11.40
C THR A 53 -6.35 -9.20 12.69
N GLN A 54 -5.50 -9.59 13.64
CA GLN A 54 -5.30 -8.84 14.89
C GLN A 54 -4.69 -7.46 14.62
N TYR A 55 -3.74 -7.37 13.68
CA TYR A 55 -3.17 -6.09 13.27
C TYR A 55 -4.17 -5.22 12.51
N ALA A 56 -4.97 -5.83 11.63
CA ALA A 56 -5.99 -5.12 10.86
C ALA A 56 -7.07 -4.52 11.78
N GLU A 57 -7.53 -5.27 12.78
CA GLU A 57 -8.53 -4.79 13.74
C GLU A 57 -8.03 -3.57 14.53
N VAL A 58 -6.80 -3.64 15.05
CA VAL A 58 -6.19 -2.51 15.79
C VAL A 58 -6.01 -1.30 14.89
N LEU A 59 -5.54 -1.49 13.66
CA LEU A 59 -5.38 -0.40 12.68
C LEU A 59 -6.71 0.30 12.43
N VAL A 60 -7.77 -0.45 12.11
CA VAL A 60 -9.10 0.10 11.82
C VAL A 60 -9.63 0.89 13.01
N LYS A 61 -9.53 0.33 14.23
CA LYS A 61 -9.98 1.00 15.45
C LYS A 61 -9.27 2.34 15.66
N ARG A 62 -7.95 2.39 15.42
CA ARG A 62 -7.16 3.63 15.55
C ARG A 62 -7.51 4.64 14.47
N MET A 63 -7.69 4.20 13.22
CA MET A 63 -8.10 5.08 12.13
C MET A 63 -9.47 5.69 12.36
N GLN A 64 -10.45 4.89 12.80
CA GLN A 64 -11.79 5.37 13.13
C GLN A 64 -11.77 6.40 14.26
N ALA A 65 -11.03 6.12 15.34
CA ALA A 65 -10.92 7.05 16.47
C ALA A 65 -10.27 8.39 16.10
N ALA A 66 -9.38 8.40 15.09
CA ALA A 66 -8.70 9.61 14.62
C ALA A 66 -9.41 10.29 13.43
N GLY A 67 -10.43 9.68 12.83
CA GLY A 67 -11.01 10.14 11.56
C GLY A 67 -10.03 10.05 10.38
N ALA A 68 -9.07 9.13 10.42
CA ALA A 68 -8.03 9.01 9.40
C ALA A 68 -8.59 8.40 8.10
N GLN A 69 -8.05 8.88 6.96
CA GLN A 69 -8.36 8.37 5.63
C GLN A 69 -7.24 7.46 5.13
N ALA A 70 -7.58 6.46 4.32
CA ALA A 70 -6.61 5.57 3.69
C ALA A 70 -6.54 5.80 2.18
N TYR A 71 -5.32 5.66 1.66
CA TYR A 71 -5.00 5.79 0.25
C TYR A 71 -4.13 4.61 -0.19
N LEU A 72 -4.45 4.04 -1.36
CA LEU A 72 -3.60 3.08 -2.05
C LEU A 72 -2.82 3.82 -3.14
N VAL A 73 -1.50 3.90 -3.03
CA VAL A 73 -0.62 4.58 -3.99
C VAL A 73 0.19 3.53 -4.74
N ASN A 74 0.10 3.53 -6.07
CA ASN A 74 0.93 2.68 -6.92
C ASN A 74 2.29 3.35 -7.13
N THR A 75 3.36 2.77 -6.57
CA THR A 75 4.76 3.21 -6.76
C THR A 75 5.54 2.29 -7.71
N GLY A 76 4.84 1.36 -8.35
CA GLY A 76 5.35 0.39 -9.32
C GLY A 76 5.16 0.88 -10.76
N TRP A 77 4.52 0.05 -11.58
CA TRP A 77 4.36 0.28 -13.02
C TRP A 77 2.93 0.69 -13.38
N ASN A 78 2.80 1.41 -14.50
CA ASN A 78 1.53 1.83 -15.10
C ASN A 78 1.14 0.94 -16.30
N GLY A 79 -0.04 1.19 -16.89
CA GLY A 79 -0.62 0.35 -17.95
C GLY A 79 0.20 0.25 -19.23
N THR A 80 1.26 1.05 -19.37
CA THR A 80 2.18 1.03 -20.51
C THR A 80 3.50 0.32 -20.19
N GLY A 81 3.62 -0.31 -19.02
CA GLY A 81 4.83 -1.01 -18.59
C GLY A 81 5.96 -0.09 -18.15
N LYS A 82 5.68 1.21 -17.92
CA LYS A 82 6.66 2.17 -17.38
C LYS A 82 6.47 2.32 -15.87
N ARG A 83 7.58 2.44 -15.15
CA ARG A 83 7.55 2.77 -13.72
C ARG A 83 6.99 4.19 -13.54
N ILE A 84 6.11 4.37 -12.57
CA ILE A 84 5.59 5.70 -12.22
C ILE A 84 6.76 6.56 -11.75
N SER A 85 6.84 7.80 -12.26
CA SER A 85 7.97 8.66 -11.94
C SER A 85 7.94 9.08 -10.47
N ILE A 86 9.10 9.20 -9.85
CA ILE A 86 9.19 9.67 -8.46
C ILE A 86 8.61 11.08 -8.29
N LYS A 87 8.66 11.90 -9.35
CA LYS A 87 8.07 13.24 -9.39
C LYS A 87 6.55 13.16 -9.27
N ASP A 88 5.91 12.28 -10.04
CA ASP A 88 4.46 12.10 -10.01
C ASP A 88 4.01 11.50 -8.68
N THR A 89 4.74 10.51 -8.15
CA THR A 89 4.47 9.96 -6.82
C THR A 89 4.55 11.04 -5.74
N ARG A 90 5.57 11.92 -5.76
CA ARG A 90 5.67 13.02 -4.79
C ARG A 90 4.50 13.99 -4.91
N ALA A 91 4.12 14.37 -6.13
CA ALA A 91 2.97 15.25 -6.35
C ALA A 91 1.65 14.64 -5.82
N ILE A 92 1.45 13.32 -5.97
CA ILE A 92 0.33 12.60 -5.36
C ILE A 92 0.38 12.68 -3.83
N ILE A 93 1.55 12.44 -3.22
CA ILE A 93 1.70 12.52 -1.76
C ILE A 93 1.41 13.93 -1.27
N ASP A 94 1.94 14.96 -1.92
CA ASP A 94 1.69 16.36 -1.57
C ASP A 94 0.18 16.67 -1.63
N ALA A 95 -0.51 16.18 -2.66
CA ALA A 95 -1.94 16.35 -2.83
C ALA A 95 -2.81 15.56 -1.83
N ILE A 96 -2.33 14.42 -1.31
CA ILE A 96 -2.97 13.71 -0.20
C ILE A 96 -2.82 14.53 1.09
N LEU A 97 -1.60 14.99 1.38
CA LEU A 97 -1.27 15.65 2.65
C LEU A 97 -1.87 17.05 2.78
N ASN A 98 -2.06 17.77 1.68
CA ASN A 98 -2.67 19.10 1.68
C ASN A 98 -4.21 19.07 1.58
N GLY A 99 -4.83 17.89 1.48
CA GLY A 99 -6.28 17.73 1.36
C GLY A 99 -6.87 18.09 -0.01
N SER A 100 -6.05 18.31 -1.04
CA SER A 100 -6.51 18.67 -2.40
C SER A 100 -7.00 17.47 -3.22
N HIS A 101 -6.81 16.24 -2.74
CA HIS A 101 -7.48 15.03 -3.24
C HIS A 101 -8.85 14.83 -2.57
N GLY A 102 -9.80 15.73 -2.89
CA GLY A 102 -11.21 15.71 -2.48
C GLY A 102 -12.11 15.03 -3.49
#